data_AF-A0A2V5YCL9-F1
#
_entry.id   AF-A0A2V5YCL9-F1
#
_cell.length_a   1.000
_cell.length_b   1.000
_cell.length_c   1.000
_cell.angle_alpha   90.00
_cell.angle_beta   90.00
_cell.angle_gamma   90.00
#
_symmetry.space_group_name_H-M   'P 1'
#
loop_
_entity.id
_entity.type
_entity.pdbx_description
1 polymer ?
#
loop_
_entity_poly.entity_id
_entity_poly.type
_entity_poly.pdbx_seq_one_letter_code
_entity_poly.pdbx_strand_id
1 'polypeptide(L)'
;MVSTDKAVAMTGFFEEVRRRKVYRVAAAYIIAAGGVIQLASAAFPAWELPNWALRLVIVALLMGFPIALILAWVYDITAQGVRATPTPAMPGSHRRRNIVMLVTTGVIISAAAGFFLLPRVSAHKCDKSIAVLPFENLSDEKENAYFADGIQDDVLTNLSKVGDLKVISRTSVMPYRGKASNLREIGKTLGVGAILEGSVRRIGNRVRVNVQLINA
;
A
#
# COMPACT_ATOMS: atom_id res chain seq x y z
N MET A 1 21.34 31.74 22.94
CA MET A 1 20.77 32.79 22.06
C MET A 1 20.61 32.29 20.61
N VAL A 2 19.90 31.19 20.37
CA VAL A 2 19.74 30.60 19.00
C VAL A 2 18.26 30.37 18.64
N SER A 3 17.35 30.47 19.62
CA SER A 3 15.92 30.20 19.41
C SER A 3 15.14 31.38 18.82
N THR A 4 15.61 32.62 19.03
CA THR A 4 14.92 33.84 18.59
C THR A 4 15.10 34.14 17.09
N ASP A 5 16.25 33.79 16.49
CA ASP A 5 16.51 34.07 15.07
C ASP A 5 15.68 33.19 14.10
N LYS A 6 15.36 31.95 14.50
CA LYS A 6 14.50 31.07 13.71
C LYS A 6 13.06 31.61 13.61
N ALA A 7 12.55 32.19 14.69
CA ALA A 7 11.20 32.74 14.72
C ALA A 7 11.07 33.98 13.82
N VAL A 8 12.09 34.85 13.78
CA VAL A 8 12.12 36.07 12.94
C VAL A 8 12.31 35.73 11.45
N ALA A 9 13.10 34.72 11.12
CA ALA A 9 13.24 34.25 9.74
C ALA A 9 11.93 33.61 9.21
N MET A 10 11.19 32.89 10.06
CA MET A 10 9.90 32.29 9.69
C MET A 10 8.81 33.33 9.47
N THR A 11 8.75 34.40 10.28
CA THR A 11 7.79 35.50 10.09
C THR A 11 8.11 36.34 8.86
N GLY A 12 9.39 36.63 8.59
CA GLY A 12 9.82 37.31 7.36
C GLY A 12 9.56 36.50 6.08
N PHE A 13 9.74 35.17 6.11
CA PHE A 13 9.39 34.28 5.00
C PHE A 13 7.87 34.23 4.76
N PHE A 14 7.07 34.19 5.82
CA PHE A 14 5.60 34.24 5.74
C PHE A 14 5.09 35.57 5.18
N GLU A 15 5.72 36.68 5.56
CA GLU A 15 5.48 38.01 5.00
C GLU A 15 5.85 38.09 3.51
N GLU A 16 7.00 37.56 3.10
CA GLU A 16 7.50 37.57 1.72
C GLU A 16 6.61 36.75 0.76
N VAL A 17 6.13 35.57 1.20
CA VAL A 17 5.20 34.75 0.42
C VAL A 17 3.79 35.39 0.38
N ARG A 18 3.42 36.18 1.40
CA ARG A 18 2.14 36.89 1.50
C ARG A 18 2.11 38.11 0.59
N ARG A 19 3.24 38.77 0.43
CA ARG A 19 3.45 39.91 -0.46
C ARG A 19 3.32 39.55 -1.94
N ARG A 20 3.65 38.31 -2.34
CA ARG A 20 3.70 37.87 -3.75
C ARG A 20 2.46 37.10 -4.24
N LYS A 21 1.33 37.13 -3.53
CA LYS A 21 0.04 36.49 -3.92
C LYS A 21 0.10 34.97 -4.18
N VAL A 22 1.22 34.29 -3.99
CA VAL A 22 1.40 32.84 -4.26
C VAL A 22 0.47 31.97 -3.40
N TYR A 23 0.13 32.43 -2.18
CA TYR A 23 -0.85 31.76 -1.33
C TYR A 23 -2.25 31.67 -1.95
N ARG A 24 -2.63 32.58 -2.85
CA ARG A 24 -3.96 32.52 -3.49
C ARG A 24 -4.07 31.32 -4.42
N VAL A 25 -3.01 30.99 -5.14
CA VAL A 25 -2.97 29.83 -6.04
C VAL A 25 -2.90 28.54 -5.22
N ALA A 26 -2.05 28.50 -4.19
CA ALA A 26 -2.00 27.34 -3.29
C ALA A 26 -3.33 27.10 -2.58
N ALA A 27 -3.99 28.16 -2.09
CA ALA A 27 -5.31 28.08 -1.46
C ALA A 27 -6.39 27.66 -2.48
N ALA A 28 -6.41 28.24 -3.68
CA ALA A 28 -7.33 27.84 -4.74
C ALA A 28 -7.13 26.37 -5.15
N TYR A 29 -5.89 25.91 -5.22
CA TYR A 29 -5.57 24.51 -5.51
C TYR A 29 -6.05 23.58 -4.41
N ILE A 30 -5.83 23.92 -3.13
CA ILE A 30 -6.31 23.12 -1.99
C ILE A 30 -7.85 23.02 -2.00
N ILE A 31 -8.54 24.13 -2.30
CA ILE A 31 -10.01 24.15 -2.41
C ILE A 31 -10.49 23.29 -3.57
N ALA A 32 -9.87 23.41 -4.74
CA ALA A 32 -10.20 22.61 -5.92
C ALA A 32 -9.90 21.12 -5.70
N ALA A 33 -8.73 20.80 -5.16
CA ALA A 33 -8.33 19.44 -4.80
C ALA A 33 -9.28 18.82 -3.77
N GLY A 34 -9.70 19.61 -2.76
CA GLY A 34 -10.72 19.20 -1.79
C GLY A 34 -12.05 18.86 -2.46
N GLY A 35 -12.52 19.71 -3.37
CA GLY A 35 -13.75 19.46 -4.14
C GLY A 35 -13.66 18.21 -5.01
N VAL A 36 -12.52 17.97 -5.67
CA VAL A 36 -12.28 16.75 -6.47
C VAL A 36 -12.28 15.51 -5.58
N ILE A 37 -11.63 15.57 -4.41
CA ILE A 37 -11.62 14.45 -3.45
C ILE A 37 -13.03 14.18 -2.93
N GLN A 38 -13.81 15.21 -2.64
CA GLN A 38 -15.17 15.08 -2.11
C GLN A 38 -16.15 14.52 -3.16
N LEU A 39 -16.00 14.90 -4.43
CA LEU A 39 -16.74 14.30 -5.53
C LEU A 39 -16.31 12.84 -5.77
N ALA A 40 -15.01 12.57 -5.77
CA ALA A 40 -14.49 11.22 -5.94
C ALA A 40 -14.92 10.29 -4.81
N SER A 41 -14.92 10.75 -3.56
CA SER A 41 -15.35 9.94 -2.41
C SER A 41 -16.85 9.65 -2.41
N ALA A 42 -17.67 10.48 -3.04
CA ALA A 42 -19.10 10.23 -3.19
C ALA A 42 -19.42 9.36 -4.41
N ALA A 43 -18.79 9.64 -5.56
CA ALA A 43 -19.08 8.97 -6.81
C ALA A 43 -18.44 7.58 -6.93
N PHE A 44 -17.22 7.40 -6.42
CA PHE A 44 -16.46 6.16 -6.63
C PHE A 44 -17.08 4.96 -5.89
N PRO A 45 -17.52 5.07 -4.62
CA PRO A 45 -18.23 3.98 -3.97
C PRO A 45 -19.58 3.67 -4.64
N ALA A 46 -20.26 4.69 -5.18
CA ALA A 46 -21.52 4.52 -5.89
C ALA A 46 -21.39 3.73 -7.21
N TRP A 47 -20.18 3.69 -7.79
CA TRP A 47 -19.85 2.89 -8.97
C TRP A 47 -19.05 1.62 -8.64
N GLU A 48 -19.01 1.20 -7.37
CA GLU A 48 -18.24 0.04 -6.90
C GLU A 48 -16.75 0.09 -7.28
N LEU A 49 -16.21 1.30 -7.52
CA LEU A 49 -14.82 1.45 -7.91
C LEU A 49 -13.91 1.08 -6.74
N PRO A 50 -12.88 0.25 -6.97
CA PRO A 50 -12.05 -0.19 -5.86
C PRO A 50 -11.23 0.96 -5.25
N ASN A 51 -10.85 0.82 -3.98
CA ASN A 51 -10.13 1.84 -3.21
C ASN A 51 -8.80 2.32 -3.83
N TRP A 52 -8.23 1.59 -4.80
CA TRP A 52 -7.06 2.05 -5.55
C TRP A 52 -7.38 3.24 -6.46
N ALA A 53 -8.62 3.41 -6.92
CA ALA A 53 -9.02 4.51 -7.80
C ALA A 53 -8.94 5.87 -7.09
N LEU A 54 -9.45 5.95 -5.86
CA LEU A 54 -9.33 7.16 -5.03
C LEU A 54 -7.86 7.51 -4.76
N ARG A 55 -7.00 6.50 -4.56
CA ARG A 55 -5.56 6.70 -4.39
C ARG A 55 -4.91 7.30 -5.63
N LEU A 56 -5.28 6.85 -6.84
CA LEU A 56 -4.78 7.46 -8.07
C LEU A 56 -5.16 8.93 -8.19
N VAL A 57 -6.38 9.31 -7.78
CA VAL A 57 -6.81 10.72 -7.76
C VAL A 57 -5.96 11.54 -6.79
N ILE A 58 -5.68 11.03 -5.59
CA ILE A 58 -4.80 11.71 -4.63
C ILE A 58 -3.39 11.87 -5.19
N VAL A 59 -2.82 10.82 -5.79
CA VAL A 59 -1.49 10.88 -6.41
C VAL A 59 -1.45 11.88 -7.56
N ALA A 60 -2.49 11.90 -8.40
CA ALA A 60 -2.61 12.86 -9.50
C ALA A 60 -2.71 14.31 -9.00
N LEU A 61 -3.42 14.56 -7.90
CA LEU A 61 -3.49 15.87 -7.24
C LEU A 61 -2.14 16.27 -6.62
N LEU A 62 -1.44 15.34 -5.97
CA LEU A 62 -0.13 15.62 -5.41
C LEU A 62 0.91 15.91 -6.50
N MET A 63 0.86 15.22 -7.64
CA MET A 63 1.69 15.50 -8.81
C MET A 63 1.27 16.78 -9.54
N GLY A 64 -0.03 17.09 -9.56
CA GLY A 64 -0.57 18.29 -10.16
C GLY A 64 -0.22 19.57 -9.41
N PHE A 65 0.04 19.50 -8.11
CA PHE A 65 0.37 20.67 -7.29
C PHE A 65 1.71 21.33 -7.67
N PRO A 66 2.84 20.60 -7.81
CA PRO A 66 4.08 21.15 -8.36
C PRO A 66 3.89 21.76 -9.75
N ILE A 67 3.12 21.09 -10.62
CA ILE A 67 2.82 21.57 -11.97
C ILE A 67 2.03 22.89 -11.92
N ALA A 68 1.01 22.97 -11.06
CA ALA A 68 0.22 24.19 -10.85
C ALA A 68 1.07 25.34 -10.31
N LEU A 69 2.03 25.06 -9.42
CA LEU A 69 2.99 26.06 -8.94
C LEU A 69 3.93 26.54 -10.05
N ILE A 70 4.42 25.62 -10.90
CA ILE A 70 5.26 25.97 -12.05
C ILE A 70 4.47 26.80 -13.07
N LEU A 71 3.23 26.41 -13.36
CA LEU A 71 2.36 27.15 -14.28
C LEU A 71 2.01 28.53 -13.74
N ALA A 72 1.71 28.66 -12.44
CA ALA A 72 1.51 29.96 -11.80
C ALA A 72 2.77 30.83 -11.77
N TRP A 73 3.95 30.21 -11.86
CA TRP A 73 5.23 30.90 -11.95
C TRP A 73 5.59 31.30 -13.39
N VAL A 74 5.18 30.52 -14.39
CA VAL A 74 5.38 30.81 -15.83
C VAL A 74 4.35 31.83 -16.32
N TYR A 75 3.09 31.71 -15.90
CA TYR A 75 2.00 32.64 -16.19
C TYR A 75 1.89 33.70 -15.10
N ASP A 76 2.95 34.47 -14.88
CA ASP A 76 2.89 35.70 -14.09
C ASP A 76 1.80 36.59 -14.72
N ILE A 77 0.62 36.65 -14.08
CA ILE A 77 -0.53 37.43 -14.56
C ILE A 77 -0.11 38.90 -14.53
N THR A 78 0.25 39.38 -15.72
CA THR A 78 0.06 40.74 -16.23
C THR A 78 -0.90 41.58 -15.39
N ALA A 79 -0.37 42.26 -14.39
CA ALA A 79 -1.10 43.27 -13.61
C ALA A 79 -0.66 44.70 -13.93
N GLN A 80 0.21 44.92 -14.92
CA GLN A 80 0.52 46.27 -15.38
C GLN A 80 0.60 46.27 -16.90
N GLY A 81 -0.46 46.81 -17.51
CA GLY A 81 -0.47 47.15 -18.93
C GLY A 81 0.69 48.06 -19.29
N VAL A 82 1.03 48.05 -20.59
CA VAL A 82 2.07 48.84 -21.25
C VAL A 82 2.26 50.22 -20.62
N ARG A 83 3.36 50.43 -19.89
CA ARG A 83 4.05 51.73 -19.81
C ARG A 83 5.57 51.54 -19.79
N ALA A 84 6.22 52.34 -20.62
CA ALA A 84 7.66 52.44 -20.81
C ALA A 84 8.35 53.14 -19.62
N THR A 85 9.44 52.51 -19.11
CA THR A 85 10.72 53.00 -18.50
C THR A 85 10.76 54.22 -17.54
N PRO A 86 11.77 54.39 -16.64
CA PRO A 86 13.15 53.82 -16.65
C PRO A 86 13.73 53.20 -15.34
N THR A 87 14.70 52.32 -15.56
CA THR A 87 15.81 51.72 -14.75
C THR A 87 16.47 52.73 -13.76
N PRO A 88 17.13 52.36 -12.61
CA PRO A 88 18.02 51.20 -12.43
C PRO A 88 18.10 50.51 -11.03
N ALA A 89 18.36 49.18 -11.04
CA ALA A 89 19.38 48.48 -10.25
C ALA A 89 19.19 46.94 -10.33
N MET A 90 20.14 46.24 -10.95
CA MET A 90 20.33 44.79 -10.76
C MET A 90 21.15 44.54 -9.48
N PRO A 91 21.00 43.38 -8.80
CA PRO A 91 21.87 42.25 -9.13
C PRO A 91 21.12 40.92 -9.25
N GLY A 92 21.36 40.24 -10.37
CA GLY A 92 21.02 38.84 -10.57
C GLY A 92 22.10 37.91 -10.00
N SER A 93 21.66 36.86 -9.29
CA SER A 93 22.35 35.55 -9.18
C SER A 93 21.57 34.61 -8.25
N HIS A 94 20.92 35.13 -7.21
CA HIS A 94 20.23 34.32 -6.19
C HIS A 94 18.88 33.76 -6.65
N ARG A 95 18.20 34.42 -7.60
CA ARG A 95 16.86 34.01 -8.08
C ARG A 95 16.89 32.65 -8.77
N ARG A 96 17.89 32.38 -9.62
CA ARG A 96 18.04 31.09 -10.32
C ARG A 96 18.39 29.93 -9.38
N ARG A 97 19.23 30.18 -8.35
CA ARG A 97 19.67 29.13 -7.41
C ARG A 97 18.54 28.68 -6.48
N ASN A 98 17.70 29.62 -6.02
CA ASN A 98 16.54 29.29 -5.19
C ASN A 98 15.45 28.54 -5.99
N ILE A 99 15.34 28.79 -7.31
CA ILE A 99 14.43 28.07 -8.21
C ILE A 99 14.87 26.61 -8.38
N VAL A 100 16.16 26.37 -8.63
CA VAL A 100 16.68 24.99 -8.76
C VAL A 100 16.51 24.21 -7.47
N MET A 101 16.72 24.85 -6.30
CA MET A 101 16.51 24.20 -5.00
C MET A 101 15.06 23.80 -4.72
N LEU A 102 14.07 24.60 -5.13
CA LEU A 102 12.65 24.29 -4.92
C LEU A 102 12.15 23.19 -5.86
N VAL A 103 12.63 23.15 -7.11
CA VAL A 103 12.30 22.08 -8.05
C VAL A 103 12.93 20.77 -7.60
N THR A 104 14.18 20.77 -7.14
CA THR A 104 14.82 19.54 -6.65
C THR A 104 14.19 19.03 -5.35
N THR A 105 13.81 19.91 -4.41
CA THR A 105 13.05 19.45 -3.22
C THR A 105 11.66 18.95 -3.60
N GLY A 106 10.97 19.59 -4.54
CA GLY A 106 9.66 19.12 -5.03
C GLY A 106 9.73 17.75 -5.71
N VAL A 107 10.77 17.50 -6.53
CA VAL A 107 11.00 16.21 -7.18
C VAL A 107 11.40 15.13 -6.16
N ILE A 108 12.25 15.45 -5.19
CA ILE A 108 12.66 14.50 -4.13
C ILE A 108 11.49 14.16 -3.22
N ILE A 109 10.65 15.14 -2.84
CA ILE A 109 9.45 14.91 -2.03
C ILE A 109 8.39 14.15 -2.82
N SER A 110 8.23 14.40 -4.12
CA SER A 110 7.30 13.65 -4.99
C SER A 110 7.78 12.22 -5.26
N ALA A 111 9.08 11.99 -5.38
CA ALA A 111 9.67 10.66 -5.51
C ALA A 111 9.63 9.89 -4.18
N ALA A 112 9.89 10.55 -3.05
CA ALA A 112 9.78 9.95 -1.72
C ALA A 112 8.32 9.69 -1.34
N ALA A 113 7.41 10.63 -1.62
CA ALA A 113 5.97 10.41 -1.48
C ALA A 113 5.52 9.32 -2.45
N GLY A 114 5.94 9.30 -3.71
CA GLY A 114 5.65 8.19 -4.63
C GLY A 114 6.14 6.85 -4.10
N PHE A 115 7.38 6.79 -3.58
CA PHE A 115 7.97 5.56 -3.04
C PHE A 115 7.37 5.12 -1.69
N PHE A 116 6.86 6.07 -0.88
CA PHE A 116 6.33 5.84 0.48
C PHE A 116 4.79 5.76 0.53
N LEU A 117 4.08 6.46 -0.37
CA LEU A 117 2.63 6.42 -0.62
C LEU A 117 2.23 5.49 -1.78
N LEU A 118 3.16 4.86 -2.50
CA LEU A 118 2.86 3.58 -3.12
C LEU A 118 2.86 2.56 -1.98
N PRO A 119 1.70 2.21 -1.38
CA PRO A 119 1.66 0.94 -0.71
C PRO A 119 2.10 -0.04 -1.79
N ARG A 120 3.13 -0.83 -1.49
CA ARG A 120 3.32 -2.14 -2.12
C ARG A 120 1.93 -2.64 -2.38
N VAL A 121 1.59 -2.89 -3.65
CA VAL A 121 0.29 -3.41 -4.02
C VAL A 121 0.14 -4.68 -3.21
N SER A 122 -0.41 -4.54 -2.00
CA SER A 122 -1.00 -5.60 -1.22
C SER A 122 -2.26 -5.83 -2.01
N ALA A 123 -2.09 -6.51 -3.14
CA ALA A 123 -2.92 -7.62 -3.48
C ALA A 123 -2.91 -8.56 -2.25
N HIS A 124 -3.56 -8.15 -1.17
CA HIS A 124 -4.42 -9.04 -0.42
C HIS A 124 -5.67 -9.24 -1.30
N LYS A 125 -5.47 -9.73 -2.53
CA LYS A 125 -6.25 -10.89 -2.89
C LYS A 125 -5.72 -11.89 -1.85
N CYS A 126 -6.55 -12.29 -0.89
CA CYS A 126 -6.26 -13.55 -0.22
C CYS A 126 -6.09 -14.52 -1.38
N ASP A 127 -4.84 -14.84 -1.75
CA ASP A 127 -4.57 -15.91 -2.67
C ASP A 127 -5.24 -17.07 -1.99
N LYS A 128 -6.41 -17.48 -2.48
CA LYS A 128 -7.19 -18.56 -1.91
C LYS A 128 -6.25 -19.74 -2.00
N SER A 129 -5.59 -20.04 -0.89
CA SER A 129 -4.45 -20.92 -0.88
C SER A 129 -4.46 -21.66 0.43
N ILE A 130 -4.27 -22.97 0.33
CA ILE A 130 -4.43 -23.87 1.46
C ILE A 130 -3.27 -24.86 1.48
N ALA A 131 -2.69 -25.02 2.66
CA ALA A 131 -1.79 -26.12 2.95
C ALA A 131 -2.52 -27.14 3.81
N VAL A 132 -2.45 -28.42 3.44
CA VAL A 132 -3.01 -29.52 4.24
C VAL A 132 -1.85 -30.19 4.98
N LEU A 133 -1.71 -29.91 6.27
CA LEU A 133 -0.66 -30.53 7.07
C LEU A 133 -0.87 -32.05 7.19
N PRO A 134 0.21 -32.83 7.38
CA PRO A 134 0.10 -34.26 7.62
C PRO A 134 -0.83 -34.55 8.80
N PHE A 135 -1.86 -35.37 8.59
CA PHE A 135 -2.82 -35.69 9.64
C PHE A 135 -2.17 -36.55 10.73
N GLU A 136 -2.47 -36.23 11.98
CA GLU A 136 -1.98 -37.03 13.11
C GLU A 136 -2.76 -38.33 13.23
N ASN A 137 -2.04 -39.46 13.31
CA ASN A 137 -2.67 -40.74 13.64
C ASN A 137 -2.75 -40.87 15.16
N LEU A 138 -3.96 -40.84 15.72
CA LEU A 138 -4.25 -41.01 17.14
C LEU A 138 -4.66 -42.45 17.49
N SER A 139 -4.27 -43.42 16.66
CA SER A 139 -4.53 -44.86 16.84
C SER A 139 -3.22 -45.58 17.18
N ASP A 140 -3.28 -46.62 18.01
CA ASP A 140 -2.08 -47.30 18.53
C ASP A 140 -1.35 -48.18 17.48
N GLU A 141 -2.04 -48.55 16.40
CA GLU A 141 -1.50 -49.40 15.34
C GLU A 141 -0.78 -48.58 14.25
N LYS A 142 0.44 -49.00 13.91
CA LYS A 142 1.26 -48.38 12.85
C LYS A 142 0.62 -48.46 11.46
N GLU A 143 -0.19 -49.48 11.19
CA GLU A 143 -0.91 -49.65 9.92
C GLU A 143 -1.89 -48.49 9.65
N ASN A 144 -2.38 -47.83 10.71
CA ASN A 144 -3.28 -46.69 10.59
C ASN A 144 -2.57 -45.37 10.22
N ALA A 145 -1.22 -45.34 10.22
CA ALA A 145 -0.48 -44.19 9.73
C ALA A 145 -0.61 -44.02 8.21
N TYR A 146 -0.60 -45.13 7.45
CA TYR A 146 -0.87 -45.10 6.01
C TYR A 146 -2.30 -44.66 5.70
N PHE A 147 -3.24 -44.98 6.59
CA PHE A 147 -4.62 -44.54 6.46
C PHE A 147 -4.74 -43.02 6.65
N ALA A 148 -4.11 -42.44 7.67
CA ALA A 148 -4.09 -40.99 7.87
C ALA A 148 -3.48 -40.25 6.67
N ASP A 149 -2.41 -40.81 6.10
CA ASP A 149 -1.76 -40.32 4.90
C ASP A 149 -2.65 -40.41 3.65
N GLY A 150 -3.40 -41.49 3.49
CA GLY A 150 -4.38 -41.64 2.40
C GLY A 150 -5.51 -40.62 2.50
N ILE A 151 -6.05 -40.39 3.70
CA ILE A 151 -7.07 -39.36 3.93
C ILE A 151 -6.53 -37.97 3.60
N GLN A 152 -5.27 -37.66 3.96
CA GLN A 152 -4.63 -36.40 3.59
C GLN A 152 -4.58 -36.22 2.07
N ASP A 153 -4.15 -37.26 1.33
CA ASP A 153 -4.06 -37.23 -0.14
C ASP A 153 -5.43 -37.05 -0.80
N ASP A 154 -6.47 -37.72 -0.29
CA ASP A 154 -7.84 -37.58 -0.79
C ASP A 154 -8.36 -36.15 -0.60
N VAL A 155 -8.09 -35.54 0.56
CA VAL A 155 -8.43 -34.14 0.84
C VAL A 155 -7.67 -33.22 -0.11
N LEU A 156 -6.37 -33.43 -0.29
CA LEU A 156 -5.54 -32.66 -1.21
C LEU A 156 -6.10 -32.71 -2.65
N THR A 157 -6.47 -33.90 -3.10
CA THR A 157 -7.01 -34.19 -4.43
C THR A 157 -8.39 -33.56 -4.63
N ASN A 158 -9.21 -33.50 -3.60
CA ASN A 158 -10.52 -32.85 -3.69
C ASN A 158 -10.39 -31.32 -3.66
N LEU A 159 -9.48 -30.77 -2.86
CA LEU A 159 -9.22 -29.33 -2.81
C LEU A 159 -8.58 -28.84 -4.12
N SER A 160 -7.75 -29.65 -4.80
CA SER A 160 -7.10 -29.26 -6.05
C SER A 160 -8.07 -29.12 -7.23
N LYS A 161 -9.28 -29.68 -7.13
CA LYS A 161 -10.34 -29.51 -8.14
C LYS A 161 -11.04 -28.14 -8.06
N VAL A 162 -10.80 -27.37 -6.99
CA VAL A 162 -11.36 -26.03 -6.83
C VAL A 162 -10.51 -25.05 -7.66
N GLY A 163 -11.04 -24.60 -8.80
CA GLY A 163 -10.27 -23.88 -9.83
C GLY A 163 -9.59 -22.57 -9.39
N ASP A 164 -10.09 -21.94 -8.32
CA ASP A 164 -9.53 -20.71 -7.76
C ASP A 164 -8.61 -20.95 -6.54
N LEU A 165 -8.39 -22.20 -6.12
CA LEU A 165 -7.71 -22.55 -4.87
C LEU A 165 -6.30 -23.11 -5.16
N LYS A 166 -5.27 -22.38 -4.74
CA LYS A 166 -3.87 -22.83 -4.76
C LYS A 166 -3.63 -23.84 -3.63
N VAL A 167 -3.46 -25.11 -3.96
CA VAL A 167 -3.16 -26.16 -2.98
C VAL A 167 -1.65 -26.42 -2.94
N ILE A 168 -1.07 -26.43 -1.74
CA ILE A 168 0.35 -26.76 -1.54
C ILE A 168 0.54 -28.27 -1.58
N SER A 169 1.59 -28.74 -2.27
CA SER A 169 1.83 -30.18 -2.42
C SER A 169 2.14 -30.87 -1.09
N ARG A 170 1.82 -32.17 -1.02
CA ARG A 170 2.13 -33.04 0.12
C ARG A 170 3.62 -33.01 0.50
N THR A 171 4.51 -33.00 -0.50
CA THR A 171 5.96 -33.01 -0.28
C THR A 171 6.45 -31.76 0.41
N SER A 172 5.84 -30.60 0.14
CA SER A 172 6.19 -29.33 0.78
C SER A 172 5.77 -29.24 2.25
N VAL A 173 4.74 -29.99 2.66
CA VAL A 173 4.22 -29.98 4.04
C VAL A 173 4.76 -31.13 4.90
N MET A 174 5.35 -32.16 4.29
CA MET A 174 5.88 -33.34 4.99
C MET A 174 6.91 -33.01 6.10
N PRO A 175 7.80 -32.01 5.96
CA PRO A 175 8.73 -31.63 7.03
C PRO A 175 8.08 -31.11 8.31
N TYR A 176 6.78 -30.80 8.29
CA TYR A 176 6.03 -30.27 9.44
C TYR A 176 5.27 -31.36 10.20
N ARG A 177 5.37 -32.64 9.81
CA ARG A 177 4.73 -33.77 10.51
C ARG A 177 5.15 -33.82 11.99
N GLY A 178 4.18 -33.86 12.90
CA GLY A 178 4.41 -34.04 14.34
C GLY A 178 5.19 -32.89 15.00
N LYS A 179 5.36 -31.76 14.31
CA LYS A 179 5.99 -30.57 14.90
C LYS A 179 4.89 -29.69 15.50
N ALA A 180 5.00 -29.45 16.81
CA ALA A 180 4.25 -28.41 17.51
C ALA A 180 4.81 -27.01 17.17
N SER A 181 4.88 -26.69 15.89
CA SER A 181 5.32 -25.39 15.39
C SER A 181 4.14 -24.44 15.30
N ASN A 182 4.40 -23.14 15.38
CA ASN A 182 3.36 -22.14 15.25
C ASN A 182 2.75 -22.20 13.84
N LEU A 183 1.47 -22.58 13.74
CA LEU A 183 0.76 -22.71 12.46
C LEU A 183 0.84 -21.43 11.62
N ARG A 184 0.76 -20.26 12.25
CA ARG A 184 0.90 -18.97 11.56
C ARG A 184 2.27 -18.78 10.90
N GLU A 185 3.33 -19.30 11.51
CA GLU A 185 4.68 -19.25 10.94
C GLU A 185 4.84 -20.24 9.78
N ILE A 186 4.25 -21.44 9.89
CA ILE A 186 4.19 -22.40 8.79
C ILE A 186 3.45 -21.78 7.60
N GLY A 187 2.32 -21.12 7.84
CA GLY A 187 1.52 -20.46 6.81
C GLY A 187 2.32 -19.39 6.06
N LYS A 188 3.08 -18.57 6.79
CA LYS A 188 4.00 -17.58 6.19
C LYS A 188 5.13 -18.22 5.40
N THR A 189 5.71 -19.30 5.91
CA THR A 189 6.82 -20.01 5.25
C THR A 189 6.36 -20.67 3.95
N LEU A 190 5.16 -21.26 3.96
CA LEU A 190 4.53 -21.88 2.78
C LEU A 190 3.86 -20.87 1.84
N GLY A 191 3.65 -19.63 2.29
CA GLY A 191 2.98 -18.58 1.53
C GLY A 191 1.51 -18.92 1.24
N VAL A 192 0.78 -19.38 2.26
CA VAL A 192 -0.66 -19.71 2.19
C VAL A 192 -1.52 -18.81 3.07
N GLY A 193 -2.76 -18.61 2.67
CA GLY A 193 -3.77 -17.88 3.45
C GLY A 193 -4.53 -18.75 4.45
N ALA A 194 -4.55 -20.07 4.26
CA ALA A 194 -5.19 -21.01 5.16
C ALA A 194 -4.36 -22.29 5.36
N ILE A 195 -4.49 -22.87 6.55
CA ILE A 195 -3.87 -24.15 6.90
C ILE A 195 -4.96 -25.08 7.41
N LEU A 196 -4.98 -26.29 6.86
CA LEU A 196 -5.82 -27.38 7.31
C LEU A 196 -4.97 -28.33 8.15
N GLU A 197 -5.33 -28.52 9.40
CA GLU A 197 -4.76 -29.57 10.24
C GLU A 197 -5.84 -30.57 10.61
N GLY A 198 -5.44 -31.78 10.98
CA GLY A 198 -6.39 -32.81 11.36
C GLY A 198 -5.76 -33.99 12.05
N SER A 199 -6.62 -34.78 12.68
CA SER A 199 -6.27 -36.05 13.28
C SER A 199 -7.23 -37.13 12.85
N VAL A 200 -6.71 -38.33 12.71
CA VAL A 200 -7.45 -39.53 12.33
C VAL A 200 -7.29 -40.54 13.44
N ARG A 201 -8.42 -41.07 13.92
CA ARG A 201 -8.45 -42.17 14.87
C ARG A 201 -9.32 -43.29 14.30
N ARG A 202 -8.76 -44.49 14.22
CA ARG A 202 -9.51 -45.70 13.87
C ARG A 202 -9.69 -46.56 15.12
N ILE A 203 -10.93 -46.98 15.37
CA ILE A 203 -11.29 -47.90 16.46
C ILE A 203 -12.14 -49.00 15.86
N GLY A 204 -11.56 -50.20 15.74
CA GLY A 204 -12.18 -51.33 15.05
C GLY A 204 -12.60 -50.97 13.63
N ASN A 205 -13.91 -51.04 13.34
CA ASN A 205 -14.47 -50.73 12.03
C ASN A 205 -14.99 -49.29 11.87
N ARG A 206 -14.64 -48.37 12.79
CA ARG A 206 -15.06 -46.95 12.75
C ARG A 206 -13.86 -46.03 12.62
N VAL A 207 -14.00 -45.01 11.79
CA VAL A 207 -13.01 -43.95 11.59
C VAL A 207 -13.60 -42.64 12.11
N ARG A 208 -12.85 -41.94 12.95
CA ARG A 208 -13.13 -40.58 13.39
C ARG A 208 -12.04 -39.66 12.83
N VAL A 209 -12.47 -38.69 12.02
CA VAL A 209 -11.59 -37.65 11.49
C VAL A 209 -11.99 -36.33 12.14
N ASN A 210 -11.01 -35.60 12.67
CA ASN A 210 -11.17 -34.24 13.15
C ASN A 210 -10.32 -33.33 12.25
N VAL A 211 -10.90 -32.23 11.78
CA VAL A 211 -10.23 -31.30 10.87
C VAL A 211 -10.50 -29.88 11.34
N GLN A 212 -9.47 -29.04 11.35
CA GLN A 212 -9.54 -27.63 11.69
C GLN A 212 -8.93 -26.80 10.58
N LEU A 213 -9.58 -25.67 10.30
CA LEU A 213 -9.10 -24.68 9.34
C LEU A 213 -8.63 -23.44 10.10
N ILE A 214 -7.36 -23.09 9.91
CA ILE A 214 -6.71 -21.96 10.56
C ILE A 214 -6.36 -20.91 9.51
N ASN A 215 -6.60 -19.64 9.83
CA ASN A 215 -6.18 -18.51 9.01
C ASN A 215 -4.72 -18.11 9.37
N ALA A 216 -3.86 -18.10 8.36
CA ALA A 216 -2.41 -17.91 8.50
C ALA A 216 -2.03 -16.45 8.79
#